data_AF-A0A4S2UX47-F1
#
_entry.id   AF-A0A4S2UX47-F1
#
_cell.length_a   1.000
_cell.length_b   1.000
_cell.length_c   1.000
_cell.angle_alpha   90.00
_cell.angle_beta   90.00
_cell.angle_gamma   90.00
#
_symmetry.space_group_name_H-M   'P 1'
#
loop_
_entity.id
_entity.type
_entity.pdbx_description
1 polymer ?
#
loop_
_entity_poly.entity_id
_entity_poly.type
_entity_poly.pdbx_seq_one_letter_code
_entity_poly.pdbx_strand_id
1 'polypeptide(L)'
;MRRYPVRIRIARATATATATATATVPAAATATATATATATATATARNGRTPGAATRAAAAAAFGCVLLLTACAGTPASPAPKNGDAPPTALSGLAGAERRAVPHGTGGRTPDDFNGDGHRDLVLDHLVKPAADSREDAGIGIVYGSATRGLDPSVRQLLSAHANAAKSGDTLPSAFDAEASCDLDRDGFTDLIVGTDPPYNGIGRPPVPLQILFGSPEGLTGKAVTLRIPDRARFGNVRPDHPVCGDFDGDGRPDLAVTASAGRFSFLRGPFTRDGRPRAAGAALPGAGPVLAAPEPRTDTNGDGYDDLVYTALPREPGTTGTGALLLGSPDGPGRPGGTYRFHAPAAALPTAPLRTAPGHAPARAETTLLRRYADFDSDGKPDTVVRTHRGESADLIALYPAATPDRPLITFTTALFTAG
;
A
#
# COMPACT_ATOMS: atom_id res chain seq x y z
N MET A 1 16.10 22.64 8.72
CA MET A 1 16.45 23.31 7.45
C MET A 1 16.10 22.38 6.28
N ARG A 2 15.68 22.95 5.14
CA ARG A 2 15.47 22.37 3.78
C ARG A 2 15.41 20.83 3.62
N ARG A 3 14.27 20.33 3.10
CA ARG A 3 14.08 18.95 2.58
C ARG A 3 14.97 18.65 1.37
N TYR A 4 15.29 17.37 1.15
CA TYR A 4 15.38 16.75 -0.18
C TYR A 4 14.77 15.34 -0.11
N PRO A 5 13.96 14.93 -1.11
CA PRO A 5 13.40 13.57 -1.16
C PRO A 5 14.41 12.58 -1.76
N VAL A 6 14.45 11.35 -1.22
CA VAL A 6 15.27 10.28 -1.79
C VAL A 6 14.55 9.68 -3.01
N ARG A 7 14.99 10.07 -4.21
CA ARG A 7 14.65 9.32 -5.43
C ARG A 7 15.55 8.10 -5.54
N ILE A 8 14.99 6.90 -5.44
CA ILE A 8 15.70 5.67 -5.79
C ILE A 8 15.91 5.64 -7.31
N ARG A 9 17.13 5.92 -7.77
CA ARG A 9 17.56 5.61 -9.14
C ARG A 9 18.10 4.19 -9.17
N ILE A 10 17.39 3.28 -9.83
CA ILE A 10 17.95 1.98 -10.21
C ILE A 10 18.98 2.23 -11.31
N ALA A 11 20.27 2.14 -10.98
CA ALA A 11 21.33 2.08 -11.97
C ALA A 11 21.46 0.63 -12.47
N ARG A 12 21.29 0.40 -13.77
CA ARG A 12 21.73 -0.85 -14.41
C ARG A 12 23.25 -0.92 -14.33
N ALA A 13 23.78 -1.72 -13.41
CA ALA A 13 25.16 -2.16 -13.45
C ALA A 13 25.29 -3.31 -14.47
N THR A 14 25.80 -3.02 -15.67
CA THR A 14 26.34 -4.05 -16.55
C THR A 14 27.65 -4.57 -15.96
N ALA A 15 27.57 -5.64 -15.18
CA ALA A 15 28.74 -6.37 -14.72
C ALA A 15 29.25 -7.29 -15.84
N THR A 16 30.33 -6.91 -16.51
CA THR A 16 31.06 -7.82 -17.40
C THR A 16 31.79 -8.84 -16.54
N ALA A 17 31.30 -10.09 -16.53
CA ALA A 17 31.95 -11.18 -15.81
C ALA A 17 33.17 -11.69 -16.58
N THR A 18 34.36 -11.16 -16.27
CA THR A 18 35.63 -11.74 -16.74
C THR A 18 36.00 -12.92 -15.84
N ALA A 19 35.81 -14.14 -16.34
CA ALA A 19 36.28 -15.34 -15.65
C ALA A 19 37.80 -15.48 -15.81
N THR A 20 38.53 -15.53 -14.70
CA THR A 20 39.98 -15.80 -14.71
C THR A 20 40.24 -17.10 -13.94
N ALA A 21 40.55 -18.17 -14.67
CA ALA A 21 40.96 -19.43 -14.08
C ALA A 21 42.39 -19.32 -13.51
N THR A 22 42.60 -19.82 -12.29
CA THR A 22 43.93 -19.85 -11.67
C THR A 22 44.67 -21.12 -12.06
N ALA A 23 45.64 -21.01 -12.97
CA ALA A 23 46.66 -22.03 -13.21
C ALA A 23 47.96 -21.64 -12.48
N THR A 24 48.75 -22.63 -12.06
CA THR A 24 49.87 -22.45 -11.10
C THR A 24 51.25 -22.57 -11.78
N VAL A 25 52.27 -21.88 -11.25
CA VAL A 25 53.74 -22.07 -11.46
C VAL A 25 54.32 -21.51 -12.80
N PRO A 26 55.54 -20.90 -12.86
CA PRO A 26 56.31 -20.11 -11.88
C PRO A 26 56.99 -18.80 -12.40
N ALA A 27 57.52 -18.01 -11.45
CA ALA A 27 58.79 -17.25 -11.48
C ALA A 27 59.02 -15.97 -12.34
N ALA A 28 59.85 -15.10 -11.73
CA ALA A 28 60.78 -14.10 -12.30
C ALA A 28 60.38 -12.60 -12.43
N ALA A 29 61.13 -11.81 -11.64
CA ALA A 29 61.80 -10.55 -12.00
C ALA A 29 61.08 -9.16 -11.96
N THR A 30 61.53 -8.37 -10.97
CA THR A 30 61.93 -6.93 -11.03
C THR A 30 60.93 -5.78 -11.29
N ALA A 31 60.82 -4.94 -10.25
CA ALA A 31 61.15 -3.50 -10.23
C ALA A 31 60.15 -2.41 -10.72
N THR A 32 59.69 -1.62 -9.72
CA THR A 32 59.51 -0.14 -9.70
C THR A 32 59.05 0.64 -10.94
N ALA A 33 58.01 1.47 -10.76
CA ALA A 33 58.16 2.95 -10.75
C ALA A 33 56.91 3.68 -10.21
N THR A 34 57.11 4.90 -9.70
CA THR A 34 56.14 5.78 -9.03
C THR A 34 55.58 6.84 -9.98
N ALA A 35 54.35 7.33 -9.77
CA ALA A 35 53.99 8.73 -10.06
C ALA A 35 52.75 9.19 -9.25
N THR A 36 52.90 10.28 -8.50
CA THR A 36 51.83 11.02 -7.82
C THR A 36 51.77 12.43 -8.42
N ALA A 37 50.59 13.00 -8.62
CA ALA A 37 50.45 14.42 -8.92
C ALA A 37 49.22 15.03 -8.24
N THR A 38 49.45 16.10 -7.48
CA THR A 38 48.44 16.92 -6.80
C THR A 38 48.60 18.35 -7.31
N ALA A 39 47.50 19.08 -7.54
CA ALA A 39 47.55 20.52 -7.73
C ALA A 39 46.29 21.21 -7.14
N THR A 40 46.51 22.34 -6.49
CA THR A 40 45.52 23.12 -5.72
C THR A 40 45.51 24.57 -6.23
N ALA A 41 44.36 25.25 -6.22
CA ALA A 41 44.29 26.71 -6.39
C ALA A 41 43.09 27.33 -5.64
N THR A 42 43.20 28.60 -5.25
CA THR A 42 42.38 29.24 -4.18
C THR A 42 41.87 30.64 -4.55
N ALA A 43 40.75 31.05 -3.92
CA ALA A 43 39.96 32.31 -3.94
C ALA A 43 40.57 33.68 -4.38
N THR A 44 39.77 34.66 -4.86
CA THR A 44 39.12 35.80 -4.10
C THR A 44 38.47 36.83 -5.10
N ALA A 45 37.67 37.88 -4.79
CA ALA A 45 36.65 38.22 -3.75
C ALA A 45 35.99 39.64 -4.03
N ARG A 46 34.90 40.03 -3.30
CA ARG A 46 34.29 41.42 -3.11
C ARG A 46 33.44 42.02 -4.27
N ASN A 47 32.47 42.96 -4.10
CA ASN A 47 31.84 43.65 -2.94
C ASN A 47 30.48 44.37 -3.26
N GLY A 48 29.56 44.48 -2.26
CA GLY A 48 28.74 45.68 -1.88
C GLY A 48 27.57 46.20 -2.76
N ARG A 49 26.63 47.07 -2.28
CA ARG A 49 26.15 47.52 -0.93
C ARG A 49 24.83 48.35 -1.08
N THR A 50 23.94 48.38 -0.08
CA THR A 50 22.70 49.23 0.01
C THR A 50 22.87 50.42 1.01
N PRO A 51 22.04 51.49 1.04
CA PRO A 51 20.75 51.53 1.79
C PRO A 51 19.66 52.56 1.31
N GLY A 52 18.47 52.64 1.95
CA GLY A 52 17.49 53.75 1.74
C GLY A 52 16.15 53.68 2.52
N ALA A 53 15.84 54.73 3.29
CA ALA A 53 14.77 54.94 4.29
C ALA A 53 13.27 54.79 3.89
N ALA A 54 12.37 54.93 4.88
CA ALA A 54 10.90 54.87 4.79
C ALA A 54 10.20 56.21 5.17
N THR A 55 8.92 56.43 4.78
CA THR A 55 7.83 57.04 5.63
C THR A 55 6.50 57.30 4.88
N ARG A 56 5.38 57.24 5.64
CA ARG A 56 4.04 57.89 5.47
C ARG A 56 3.21 57.53 4.20
N ALA A 57 1.98 57.00 4.25
CA ALA A 57 0.73 57.34 4.97
C ALA A 57 -0.17 58.38 4.26
N ALA A 58 -1.35 57.93 3.79
CA ALA A 58 -2.57 58.73 3.55
C ALA A 58 -3.79 57.78 3.37
N ALA A 59 -4.99 58.25 3.69
CA ALA A 59 -6.25 57.51 3.62
C ALA A 59 -7.37 58.37 2.98
N ALA A 60 -8.57 57.80 2.86
CA ALA A 60 -9.81 58.39 2.32
C ALA A 60 -9.84 58.54 0.77
N ALA A 61 -11.00 58.56 0.10
CA ALA A 61 -12.39 58.49 0.56
C ALA A 61 -13.26 57.69 -0.42
N ALA A 62 -14.41 57.18 0.04
CA ALA A 62 -15.46 56.63 -0.83
C ALA A 62 -16.64 57.61 -0.92
N PHE A 63 -17.21 57.82 -2.10
CA PHE A 63 -18.57 58.35 -2.31
C PHE A 63 -18.99 58.18 -3.78
N GLY A 64 -20.30 58.01 -4.04
CA GLY A 64 -20.88 58.25 -5.37
C GLY A 64 -21.68 57.11 -5.99
N CYS A 65 -22.89 56.83 -5.48
CA CYS A 65 -23.97 56.32 -6.34
C CYS A 65 -24.58 57.48 -7.12
N VAL A 66 -24.98 57.26 -8.39
CA VAL A 66 -26.24 57.76 -8.99
C VAL A 66 -26.43 57.16 -10.40
N LEU A 67 -27.71 56.94 -10.73
CA LEU A 67 -28.34 56.33 -11.91
C LEU A 67 -27.76 56.63 -13.31
N LEU A 68 -28.08 55.73 -14.27
CA LEU A 68 -28.98 56.08 -15.39
C LEU A 68 -29.59 54.84 -16.09
N LEU A 69 -30.70 55.05 -16.80
CA LEU A 69 -31.58 54.02 -17.37
C LEU A 69 -31.23 53.63 -18.83
N THR A 70 -31.49 52.35 -19.14
CA THR A 70 -31.94 51.78 -20.42
C THR A 70 -31.46 52.39 -21.75
N ALA A 71 -30.74 51.58 -22.53
CA ALA A 71 -30.82 51.61 -23.99
C ALA A 71 -30.77 50.17 -24.53
N CYS A 72 -31.81 49.74 -25.25
CA CYS A 72 -31.78 48.51 -26.03
C CYS A 72 -31.03 48.77 -27.34
N ALA A 73 -29.82 48.24 -27.48
CA ALA A 73 -29.09 48.15 -28.73
C ALA A 73 -28.62 46.70 -28.92
N GLY A 74 -28.68 46.19 -30.15
CA GLY A 74 -28.55 44.76 -30.43
C GLY A 74 -27.25 44.14 -29.92
N THR A 75 -27.35 42.95 -29.33
CA THR A 75 -26.19 42.18 -28.87
C THR A 75 -25.36 41.69 -30.06
N PRO A 76 -24.09 42.13 -30.23
CA PRO A 76 -23.15 41.31 -30.97
C PRO A 76 -22.94 39.98 -30.21
N ALA A 77 -22.64 38.90 -30.92
CA ALA A 77 -22.37 37.61 -30.32
C ALA A 77 -21.10 37.68 -29.46
N SER A 78 -21.27 37.89 -28.16
CA SER A 78 -20.18 37.80 -27.18
C SER A 78 -19.75 36.34 -27.00
N PRO A 79 -18.46 36.07 -26.81
CA PRO A 79 -17.94 34.70 -26.76
C PRO A 79 -18.54 33.92 -25.59
N ALA A 80 -18.66 32.60 -25.78
CA ALA A 80 -19.03 31.67 -24.72
C ALA A 80 -18.17 31.92 -23.46
N PRO A 81 -18.72 31.72 -22.25
CA PRO A 81 -17.96 31.89 -21.02
C PRO A 81 -16.66 31.09 -21.11
N LYS A 82 -15.54 31.76 -20.82
CA LYS A 82 -14.22 31.13 -20.79
C LYS A 82 -14.25 30.15 -19.60
N ASN A 83 -14.33 28.86 -19.89
CA ASN A 83 -14.38 27.80 -18.89
C ASN A 83 -13.06 27.73 -18.11
N GLY A 84 -12.94 28.56 -17.06
CA GLY A 84 -11.86 28.58 -16.08
C GLY A 84 -12.33 28.28 -14.65
N ASP A 85 -13.63 28.42 -14.37
CA ASP A 85 -14.24 28.22 -13.05
C ASP A 85 -14.92 26.84 -12.88
N ALA A 86 -14.72 25.93 -13.84
CA ALA A 86 -15.13 24.55 -13.67
C ALA A 86 -14.03 23.79 -12.90
N PRO A 87 -14.30 23.23 -11.70
CA PRO A 87 -13.38 22.28 -11.10
C PRO A 87 -13.15 21.11 -12.06
N PRO A 88 -12.01 20.41 -11.97
CA PRO A 88 -11.75 19.26 -12.83
C PRO A 88 -12.93 18.31 -12.77
N THR A 89 -13.37 17.82 -13.92
CA THR A 89 -14.47 16.85 -14.01
C THR A 89 -13.99 15.52 -13.41
N ALA A 90 -14.06 15.43 -12.08
CA ALA A 90 -14.31 14.17 -11.41
C ALA A 90 -15.47 13.49 -12.14
N LEU A 91 -15.41 12.15 -12.25
CA LEU A 91 -16.52 11.37 -12.79
C LEU A 91 -17.79 11.77 -12.05
N SER A 92 -18.63 12.56 -12.72
CA SER A 92 -19.70 13.30 -12.08
C SER A 92 -20.75 12.31 -11.61
N GLY A 93 -20.85 12.16 -10.29
CA GLY A 93 -21.64 11.12 -9.65
C GLY A 93 -21.17 10.75 -8.24
N LEU A 94 -19.86 10.74 -7.97
CA LEU A 94 -19.33 10.24 -6.68
C LEU A 94 -18.41 11.20 -5.90
N ALA A 95 -18.03 12.37 -6.44
CA ALA A 95 -17.41 13.44 -5.64
C ALA A 95 -18.37 14.05 -4.59
N GLY A 96 -19.66 13.74 -4.70
CA GLY A 96 -20.68 13.93 -3.66
C GLY A 96 -21.42 12.63 -3.34
N ALA A 97 -20.73 11.48 -3.41
CA ALA A 97 -21.31 10.20 -3.04
C ALA A 97 -21.76 10.24 -1.58
N GLU A 98 -23.09 10.23 -1.37
CA GLU A 98 -23.74 10.03 -0.07
C GLU A 98 -22.97 8.98 0.72
N ARG A 99 -22.37 9.36 1.85
CA ARG A 99 -21.74 8.37 2.74
C ARG A 99 -22.87 7.62 3.44
N ARG A 100 -22.98 6.33 3.14
CA ARG A 100 -23.92 5.44 3.80
C ARG A 100 -23.25 4.76 4.98
N ALA A 101 -24.04 4.39 5.97
CA ALA A 101 -23.57 3.59 7.09
C ALA A 101 -23.08 2.22 6.58
N VAL A 102 -22.08 1.67 7.27
CA VAL A 102 -21.65 0.28 7.08
C VAL A 102 -22.83 -0.65 7.40
N PRO A 103 -23.17 -1.64 6.58
CA PRO A 103 -24.13 -2.68 6.93
C PRO A 103 -23.61 -3.48 8.12
N HIS A 104 -24.48 -3.84 9.07
CA HIS A 104 -24.06 -4.62 10.24
C HIS A 104 -24.29 -6.10 9.97
N GLY A 105 -23.20 -6.85 9.89
CA GLY A 105 -23.23 -8.31 9.77
C GLY A 105 -23.27 -9.05 11.11
N THR A 106 -23.19 -10.38 11.04
CA THR A 106 -23.14 -11.27 12.20
C THR A 106 -21.84 -12.06 12.30
N GLY A 107 -20.86 -11.76 11.44
CA GLY A 107 -19.66 -12.56 11.24
C GLY A 107 -19.92 -13.75 10.31
N GLY A 108 -18.85 -14.26 9.70
CA GLY A 108 -18.91 -15.29 8.68
C GLY A 108 -17.58 -16.00 8.44
N ARG A 109 -17.36 -16.43 7.19
CA ARG A 109 -16.09 -17.00 6.71
C ARG A 109 -15.66 -16.40 5.36
N THR A 110 -16.33 -15.34 4.92
CA THR A 110 -15.96 -14.60 3.72
C THR A 110 -14.62 -13.91 4.01
N PRO A 111 -13.53 -14.20 3.27
CA PRO A 111 -12.26 -13.52 3.50
C PRO A 111 -12.36 -12.05 3.07
N ASP A 112 -11.68 -11.16 3.81
CA ASP A 112 -11.75 -9.71 3.66
C ASP A 112 -13.16 -9.11 3.91
N ASP A 113 -13.99 -9.75 4.73
CA ASP A 113 -15.29 -9.25 5.20
C ASP A 113 -15.11 -8.64 6.61
N PHE A 114 -14.92 -7.32 6.70
CA PHE A 114 -14.59 -6.64 7.97
C PHE A 114 -15.83 -6.29 8.81
N ASN A 115 -17.01 -6.20 8.19
CA ASN A 115 -18.30 -5.96 8.84
C ASN A 115 -19.14 -7.23 9.05
N GLY A 116 -18.66 -8.38 8.60
CA GLY A 116 -19.24 -9.71 8.78
C GLY A 116 -20.58 -9.90 8.07
N ASP A 117 -20.85 -9.15 7.00
CA ASP A 117 -22.16 -9.13 6.32
C ASP A 117 -22.32 -10.21 5.24
N GLY A 118 -21.25 -10.96 4.98
CA GLY A 118 -21.17 -12.03 4.01
C GLY A 118 -20.51 -11.62 2.69
N HIS A 119 -20.29 -10.32 2.45
CA HIS A 119 -19.66 -9.80 1.25
C HIS A 119 -18.19 -9.42 1.47
N ARG A 120 -17.40 -9.52 0.41
CA ARG A 120 -15.98 -9.16 0.44
C ARG A 120 -15.79 -7.65 0.31
N ASP A 121 -15.06 -7.08 1.25
CA ASP A 121 -14.61 -5.69 1.20
C ASP A 121 -13.30 -5.55 0.42
N LEU A 122 -13.01 -4.32 -0.02
CA LEU A 122 -11.77 -3.98 -0.72
C LEU A 122 -10.95 -2.98 0.10
N VAL A 123 -9.74 -3.42 0.48
CA VAL A 123 -8.70 -2.57 1.08
C VAL A 123 -7.90 -1.85 -0.02
N LEU A 124 -7.58 -0.58 0.21
CA LEU A 124 -6.89 0.30 -0.73
C LEU A 124 -5.87 1.18 -0.02
N ASP A 125 -4.59 1.01 -0.34
CA ASP A 125 -3.50 1.90 0.09
C ASP A 125 -3.16 2.96 -0.98
N HIS A 126 -2.27 3.88 -0.63
CA HIS A 126 -1.74 4.90 -1.54
C HIS A 126 -2.84 5.71 -2.25
N LEU A 127 -3.88 6.12 -1.52
CA LEU A 127 -5.05 6.84 -2.07
C LEU A 127 -4.62 8.16 -2.73
N VAL A 128 -5.35 8.60 -3.76
CA VAL A 128 -5.07 9.91 -4.37
C VAL A 128 -5.41 11.04 -3.41
N LYS A 129 -4.51 12.01 -3.33
CA LYS A 129 -4.60 13.16 -2.43
C LYS A 129 -4.49 14.48 -3.21
N PRO A 130 -5.16 15.55 -2.76
CA PRO A 130 -4.97 16.87 -3.35
C PRO A 130 -3.49 17.26 -3.34
N ALA A 131 -3.00 17.95 -4.37
CA ALA A 131 -1.59 18.39 -4.46
C ALA A 131 -1.15 19.35 -3.33
N ALA A 132 -2.10 19.86 -2.55
CA ALA A 132 -1.85 20.67 -1.35
C ALA A 132 -1.76 19.83 -0.06
N ASP A 133 -2.19 18.56 -0.06
CA ASP A 133 -1.96 17.67 1.08
C ASP A 133 -0.48 17.28 1.13
N SER A 134 0.14 17.52 2.27
CA SER A 134 1.57 17.29 2.52
C SER A 134 1.85 16.09 3.42
N ARG A 135 0.81 15.34 3.81
CA ARG A 135 0.93 14.02 4.44
C ARG A 135 1.64 13.07 3.48
N GLU A 136 2.44 12.17 4.04
CA GLU A 136 3.18 11.17 3.24
C GLU A 136 2.21 10.13 2.66
N ASP A 137 1.25 9.66 3.46
CA ASP A 137 0.10 8.87 3.02
C ASP A 137 -1.26 9.51 3.43
N ALA A 138 -2.31 9.21 2.67
CA ALA A 138 -3.68 9.68 2.89
C ALA A 138 -4.49 8.79 3.86
N GLY A 139 -4.00 7.59 4.17
CA GLY A 139 -4.66 6.56 4.98
C GLY A 139 -5.14 5.38 4.13
N ILE A 140 -5.57 4.33 4.83
CA ILE A 140 -6.10 3.09 4.23
C ILE A 140 -7.59 3.28 3.95
N GLY A 141 -8.01 3.09 2.70
CA GLY A 141 -9.40 3.14 2.29
C GLY A 141 -10.04 1.75 2.29
N ILE A 142 -11.19 1.60 2.94
CA ILE A 142 -12.03 0.39 2.88
C ILE A 142 -13.29 0.72 2.08
N VAL A 143 -13.55 -0.02 1.00
CA VAL A 143 -14.84 0.01 0.28
C VAL A 143 -15.58 -1.28 0.58
N TYR A 144 -16.81 -1.18 1.06
CA TYR A 144 -17.55 -2.36 1.51
C TYR A 144 -18.15 -3.17 0.37
N GLY A 145 -18.30 -4.46 0.63
CA GLY A 145 -18.97 -5.42 -0.24
C GLY A 145 -20.45 -5.09 -0.50
N SER A 146 -21.02 -5.69 -1.55
CA SER A 146 -22.46 -5.56 -1.81
C SER A 146 -23.01 -6.67 -2.71
N ALA A 147 -24.06 -7.37 -2.25
CA ALA A 147 -24.89 -8.30 -3.03
C ALA A 147 -25.33 -7.81 -4.42
N THR A 148 -25.34 -6.49 -4.67
CA THR A 148 -25.89 -5.90 -5.90
C THR A 148 -24.85 -5.56 -6.96
N ARG A 149 -23.59 -5.31 -6.56
CA ARG A 149 -22.55 -4.71 -7.42
C ARG A 149 -21.13 -5.22 -7.10
N GLY A 150 -21.00 -6.21 -6.23
CA GLY A 150 -19.75 -6.67 -5.63
C GLY A 150 -19.19 -5.70 -4.60
N LEU A 151 -19.11 -4.40 -4.93
CA LEU A 151 -18.63 -3.33 -4.05
C LEU A 151 -19.58 -2.12 -4.08
N ASP A 152 -19.69 -1.38 -2.97
CA ASP A 152 -20.44 -0.11 -2.91
C ASP A 152 -19.59 1.09 -2.44
N PRO A 153 -19.05 1.91 -3.36
CA PRO A 153 -18.27 3.12 -3.04
C PRO A 153 -19.04 4.22 -2.29
N SER A 154 -20.34 4.07 -2.02
CA SER A 154 -21.07 4.94 -1.08
C SER A 154 -20.85 4.53 0.38
N VAL A 155 -20.63 3.24 0.64
CA VAL A 155 -20.31 2.63 1.93
C VAL A 155 -18.79 2.48 2.03
N ARG A 156 -18.13 3.35 2.81
CA ARG A 156 -16.67 3.33 2.92
C ARG A 156 -16.12 3.86 4.25
N GLN A 157 -14.96 3.38 4.66
CA GLN A 157 -14.18 3.89 5.79
C GLN A 157 -12.80 4.39 5.36
N LEU A 158 -12.31 5.44 6.02
CA LEU A 158 -10.92 5.89 5.90
C LEU A 158 -10.23 5.70 7.24
N LEU A 159 -9.23 4.85 7.27
CA LEU A 159 -8.39 4.59 8.42
C LEU A 159 -7.13 5.45 8.34
N SER A 160 -6.58 5.88 9.48
CA SER A 160 -5.34 6.66 9.50
C SER A 160 -4.55 6.43 10.78
N ALA A 161 -3.25 6.68 10.75
CA ALA A 161 -2.41 6.62 11.96
C ALA A 161 -3.02 7.45 13.11
N HIS A 162 -3.49 8.66 12.82
CA HIS A 162 -4.07 9.56 13.83
C HIS A 162 -5.35 9.00 14.47
N ALA A 163 -6.30 8.56 13.64
CA ALA A 163 -7.58 8.03 14.11
C ALA A 163 -7.45 6.63 14.73
N ASN A 164 -6.61 5.76 14.17
CA ASN A 164 -6.65 4.32 14.43
C ASN A 164 -5.37 3.72 15.05
N ALA A 165 -4.17 4.24 14.82
CA ALA A 165 -2.96 3.56 15.30
C ALA A 165 -2.84 3.48 16.83
N ALA A 166 -2.27 2.37 17.30
CA ALA A 166 -1.61 2.27 18.58
C ALA A 166 -0.38 3.19 18.61
N LYS A 167 -0.16 3.85 19.75
CA LYS A 167 1.02 4.69 19.97
C LYS A 167 2.15 3.90 20.63
N SER A 168 3.39 4.30 20.35
CA SER A 168 4.56 3.93 21.15
C SER A 168 4.79 5.03 22.19
N GLY A 169 4.31 4.81 23.41
CA GLY A 169 4.16 5.90 24.40
C GLY A 169 3.14 6.93 23.91
N ASP A 170 3.53 8.20 23.81
CA ASP A 170 2.67 9.27 23.28
C ASP A 170 2.76 9.44 21.76
N THR A 171 3.70 8.77 21.10
CA THR A 171 4.07 9.00 19.70
C THR A 171 3.35 8.05 18.74
N LEU A 172 2.76 8.62 17.68
CA LEU A 172 2.18 7.87 16.56
C LEU A 172 3.29 7.33 15.64
N PRO A 173 3.08 6.21 14.92
CA PRO A 173 4.00 5.76 13.89
C PRO A 173 4.02 6.69 12.67
N SER A 174 5.11 6.65 11.89
CA SER A 174 5.29 7.41 10.64
C SER A 174 4.47 6.87 9.47
N ALA A 175 4.29 5.54 9.43
CA ALA A 175 3.62 4.76 8.39
C ALA A 175 2.39 4.02 8.95
N PHE A 176 1.42 3.68 8.10
CA PHE A 176 0.15 3.06 8.48
C PHE A 176 -0.55 2.44 7.25
N ASP A 177 0.03 1.35 6.76
CA ASP A 177 -0.29 0.74 5.47
C ASP A 177 -0.88 -0.66 5.66
N ALA A 178 -1.82 -1.11 4.83
CA ALA A 178 -2.38 -2.45 4.93
C ALA A 178 -1.40 -3.53 4.45
N GLU A 179 -1.26 -4.60 5.23
CA GLU A 179 -0.31 -5.68 4.93
C GLU A 179 -1.02 -7.02 4.67
N ALA A 180 -1.93 -7.43 5.56
CA ALA A 180 -2.64 -8.70 5.49
C ALA A 180 -3.98 -8.64 6.23
N SER A 181 -4.88 -9.56 5.90
CA SER A 181 -6.24 -9.62 6.45
C SER A 181 -6.65 -11.06 6.74
N CYS A 182 -7.17 -11.32 7.94
CA CYS A 182 -7.77 -12.59 8.36
C CYS A 182 -8.49 -12.42 9.71
N ASP A 183 -9.43 -13.31 10.04
CA ASP A 183 -10.12 -13.38 11.35
C ASP A 183 -9.15 -13.94 12.42
N LEU A 184 -8.33 -13.07 13.02
CA LEU A 184 -7.23 -13.48 13.91
C LEU A 184 -7.75 -13.93 15.27
N ASP A 185 -8.79 -13.32 15.81
CA ASP A 185 -9.33 -13.68 17.13
C ASP A 185 -10.47 -14.72 17.12
N ARG A 186 -11.01 -15.03 15.93
CA ARG A 186 -12.09 -15.99 15.68
C ARG A 186 -13.45 -15.55 16.18
N ASP A 187 -13.75 -14.26 16.10
CA ASP A 187 -15.09 -13.72 16.32
C ASP A 187 -15.98 -13.77 15.06
N GLY A 188 -15.40 -14.07 13.89
CA GLY A 188 -16.09 -14.18 12.60
C GLY A 188 -16.04 -12.91 11.75
N PHE A 189 -15.42 -11.84 12.22
CA PHE A 189 -15.15 -10.64 11.43
C PHE A 189 -13.69 -10.69 10.96
N THR A 190 -13.40 -10.25 9.73
CA THR A 190 -12.01 -10.18 9.28
C THR A 190 -11.29 -9.06 10.03
N ASP A 191 -10.04 -9.29 10.45
CA ASP A 191 -9.16 -8.27 11.01
C ASP A 191 -8.18 -7.75 9.97
N LEU A 192 -7.65 -6.55 10.18
CA LEU A 192 -6.62 -5.94 9.34
C LEU A 192 -5.29 -5.83 10.10
N ILE A 193 -4.24 -6.43 9.54
CA ILE A 193 -2.85 -6.23 9.97
C ILE A 193 -2.28 -5.03 9.22
N VAL A 194 -1.77 -4.08 9.99
CA VAL A 194 -1.26 -2.79 9.51
C VAL A 194 0.23 -2.68 9.76
N GLY A 195 0.99 -2.39 8.71
CA GLY A 195 2.40 -2.03 8.72
C GLY A 195 2.59 -0.62 9.23
N THR A 196 3.53 -0.44 10.16
CA THR A 196 3.79 0.85 10.82
C THR A 196 5.28 1.09 11.01
N ASP A 197 5.69 2.36 11.05
CA ASP A 197 7.07 2.75 11.40
C ASP A 197 7.08 3.37 12.80
N PRO A 198 7.13 2.57 13.87
CA PRO A 198 7.18 3.08 15.24
C PRO A 198 8.56 3.68 15.56
N PRO A 199 8.64 4.71 16.44
CA PRO A 199 9.90 5.33 16.82
C PRO A 199 10.96 4.33 17.30
N TYR A 200 12.12 4.34 16.66
CA TYR A 200 13.25 3.49 17.01
C TYR A 200 14.57 4.25 16.84
N ASN A 201 15.42 4.21 17.87
CA ASN A 201 16.70 4.93 17.91
C ASN A 201 17.88 4.12 17.34
N GLY A 202 17.63 2.93 16.78
CA GLY A 202 18.67 2.04 16.26
C GLY A 202 19.36 1.16 17.31
N ILE A 203 19.04 1.29 18.60
CA ILE A 203 19.73 0.59 19.69
C ILE A 203 18.89 -0.59 20.21
N GLY A 204 19.50 -1.77 20.24
CA GLY A 204 18.90 -2.99 20.80
C GLY A 204 18.16 -3.83 19.76
N ARG A 205 17.06 -4.45 20.19
CA ARG A 205 16.13 -5.17 19.30
C ARG A 205 15.05 -4.18 18.85
N PRO A 206 14.73 -4.08 17.55
CA PRO A 206 13.70 -3.15 17.11
C PRO A 206 12.32 -3.51 17.69
N PRO A 207 11.40 -2.54 17.81
CA PRO A 207 9.98 -2.81 18.06
C PRO A 207 9.39 -3.71 16.97
N VAL A 208 8.22 -4.29 17.25
CA VAL A 208 7.40 -4.93 16.22
C VAL A 208 6.67 -3.82 15.45
N PRO A 209 6.85 -3.68 14.13
CA PRO A 209 6.21 -2.65 13.30
C PRO A 209 4.76 -2.98 12.93
N LEU A 210 4.21 -4.11 13.37
CA LEU A 210 2.88 -4.57 12.99
C LEU A 210 1.83 -4.26 14.08
N GLN A 211 0.66 -3.82 13.65
CA GLN A 211 -0.52 -3.60 14.49
C GLN A 211 -1.72 -4.36 13.93
N ILE A 212 -2.72 -4.63 14.76
CA ILE A 212 -3.97 -5.30 14.38
C ILE A 212 -5.11 -4.32 14.65
N LEU A 213 -5.93 -4.03 13.64
CA LEU A 213 -7.28 -3.49 13.79
C LEU A 213 -8.25 -4.66 13.70
N PHE A 214 -9.05 -4.85 14.74
CA PHE A 214 -10.03 -5.94 14.74
C PHE A 214 -11.31 -5.56 13.99
N GLY A 215 -11.93 -6.55 13.35
CA GLY A 215 -13.25 -6.45 12.77
C GLY A 215 -14.35 -6.26 13.82
N SER A 216 -15.54 -5.86 13.35
CA SER A 216 -16.76 -5.70 14.14
C SER A 216 -17.95 -5.50 13.18
N PRO A 217 -19.23 -5.60 13.61
CA PRO A 217 -20.37 -5.25 12.77
C PRO A 217 -20.31 -3.83 12.18
N GLU A 218 -19.62 -2.91 12.86
CA GLU A 218 -19.37 -1.55 12.40
C GLU A 218 -18.13 -1.39 11.48
N GLY A 219 -17.44 -2.49 11.14
CA GLY A 219 -16.20 -2.51 10.35
C GLY A 219 -14.92 -2.36 11.17
N LEU A 220 -13.87 -1.76 10.58
CA LEU A 220 -12.56 -1.58 11.22
C LEU A 220 -12.54 -0.32 12.11
N THR A 221 -13.16 -0.43 13.29
CA THR A 221 -13.34 0.72 14.19
C THR A 221 -12.34 0.77 15.35
N GLY A 222 -12.32 1.90 16.07
CA GLY A 222 -11.53 2.06 17.28
C GLY A 222 -10.01 2.18 17.06
N LYS A 223 -9.24 1.63 18.00
CA LYS A 223 -7.77 1.70 18.04
C LYS A 223 -7.16 0.32 17.80
N ALA A 224 -6.14 0.30 16.95
CA ALA A 224 -5.30 -0.85 16.72
C ALA A 224 -4.54 -1.23 18.00
N VAL A 225 -4.06 -2.48 18.05
CA VAL A 225 -3.14 -2.96 19.08
C VAL A 225 -1.84 -3.47 18.44
N THR A 226 -0.70 -3.31 19.12
CA THR A 226 0.57 -3.84 18.62
C THR A 226 0.56 -5.38 18.61
N LEU A 227 0.95 -5.99 17.49
CA LEU A 227 1.17 -7.44 17.41
C LEU A 227 2.29 -7.84 18.38
N ARG A 228 2.00 -8.75 19.31
CA ARG A 228 2.96 -9.21 20.33
C ARG A 228 3.61 -10.51 19.90
N ILE A 229 4.80 -10.40 19.32
CA ILE A 229 5.65 -11.55 19.01
C ILE A 229 6.44 -11.96 20.27
N PRO A 230 6.21 -13.14 20.87
CA PRO A 230 6.93 -13.57 22.07
C PRO A 230 8.43 -13.70 21.82
N ASP A 231 9.28 -13.37 22.80
CA ASP A 231 10.74 -13.30 22.59
C ASP A 231 11.37 -14.59 22.04
N ARG A 232 10.83 -15.76 22.40
CA ARG A 232 11.26 -17.06 21.83
C ARG A 232 11.07 -17.17 20.32
N ALA A 233 10.06 -16.51 19.77
CA ALA A 233 9.79 -16.45 18.33
C ALA A 233 10.57 -15.32 17.63
N ARG A 234 11.14 -14.35 18.37
CA ARG A 234 11.90 -13.23 17.80
C ARG A 234 13.35 -13.59 17.52
N PHE A 235 13.80 -13.48 16.26
CA PHE A 235 15.19 -13.75 15.90
C PHE A 235 15.93 -12.54 15.30
N GLY A 236 17.09 -12.22 15.90
CA GLY A 236 17.98 -11.11 15.53
C GLY A 236 17.34 -9.71 15.62
N ASN A 237 17.86 -8.79 14.79
CA ASN A 237 17.63 -7.35 14.85
C ASN A 237 16.96 -6.76 13.59
N VAL A 238 16.50 -7.58 12.65
CA VAL A 238 15.58 -7.16 11.57
C VAL A 238 14.19 -6.89 12.17
N ARG A 239 13.48 -5.89 11.64
CA ARG A 239 12.07 -5.63 12.00
C ARG A 239 11.19 -6.76 11.47
N PRO A 240 10.34 -7.40 12.29
CA PRO A 240 9.40 -8.41 11.81
C PRO A 240 8.38 -7.77 10.86
N ASP A 241 8.33 -8.24 9.64
CA ASP A 241 7.68 -7.58 8.50
C ASP A 241 7.06 -8.63 7.54
N HIS A 242 6.31 -8.20 6.52
CA HIS A 242 5.63 -9.07 5.55
C HIS A 242 4.78 -10.17 6.23
N PRO A 243 3.71 -9.82 6.96
CA PRO A 243 2.81 -10.77 7.58
C PRO A 243 2.05 -11.59 6.53
N VAL A 244 1.90 -12.90 6.76
CA VAL A 244 1.06 -13.79 5.94
C VAL A 244 0.16 -14.59 6.87
N CYS A 245 -1.15 -14.45 6.70
CA CYS A 245 -2.17 -15.26 7.37
C CYS A 245 -2.32 -16.63 6.69
N GLY A 246 -2.69 -17.66 7.45
CA GLY A 246 -3.09 -18.98 6.95
C GLY A 246 -3.36 -19.96 8.08
N ASP A 247 -4.10 -21.04 7.82
CA ASP A 247 -4.23 -22.20 8.72
C ASP A 247 -3.05 -23.15 8.49
N PHE A 248 -1.85 -22.73 8.89
CA PHE A 248 -0.61 -23.45 8.59
C PHE A 248 -0.43 -24.73 9.44
N ASP A 249 -1.13 -24.84 10.58
CA ASP A 249 -1.12 -26.04 11.44
C ASP A 249 -2.39 -26.92 11.39
N GLY A 250 -3.38 -26.54 10.58
CA GLY A 250 -4.56 -27.35 10.24
C GLY A 250 -5.57 -27.48 11.38
N ASP A 251 -5.55 -26.57 12.35
CA ASP A 251 -6.44 -26.58 13.51
C ASP A 251 -7.72 -25.73 13.32
N GLY A 252 -7.90 -25.19 12.11
CA GLY A 252 -9.04 -24.40 11.72
C GLY A 252 -8.97 -22.95 12.22
N ARG A 253 -7.79 -22.43 12.54
CA ARG A 253 -7.58 -21.06 13.04
C ARG A 253 -6.58 -20.30 12.17
N PRO A 254 -6.84 -19.00 11.89
CA PRO A 254 -5.82 -18.17 11.25
C PRO A 254 -4.60 -17.99 12.16
N ASP A 255 -3.48 -18.54 11.70
CA ASP A 255 -2.15 -18.29 12.22
C ASP A 255 -1.48 -17.15 11.44
N LEU A 256 -0.32 -16.70 11.94
CA LEU A 256 0.48 -15.66 11.29
C LEU A 256 1.94 -16.06 11.16
N ALA A 257 2.47 -15.99 9.93
CA ALA A 257 3.89 -16.02 9.64
C ALA A 257 4.42 -14.59 9.43
N VAL A 258 5.54 -14.23 10.05
CA VAL A 258 6.15 -12.89 9.95
C VAL A 258 7.68 -13.02 9.83
N THR A 259 8.32 -12.29 8.93
CA THR A 259 9.78 -12.38 8.71
C THR A 259 10.61 -12.14 9.98
N ALA A 260 11.84 -12.69 9.99
CA ALA A 260 12.83 -12.48 11.04
C ALA A 260 14.25 -12.52 10.44
N SER A 261 15.27 -12.27 11.28
CA SER A 261 16.66 -12.16 10.80
C SER A 261 17.23 -13.50 10.33
N ALA A 262 18.28 -13.44 9.49
CA ALA A 262 19.06 -14.60 9.04
C ALA A 262 18.22 -15.70 8.34
N GLY A 263 17.24 -15.29 7.53
CA GLY A 263 16.41 -16.20 6.74
C GLY A 263 15.49 -17.08 7.59
N ARG A 264 14.93 -16.50 8.67
CA ARG A 264 13.96 -17.12 9.56
C ARG A 264 12.65 -16.37 9.55
N PHE A 265 11.61 -16.97 10.11
CA PHE A 265 10.33 -16.30 10.37
C PHE A 265 9.78 -16.71 11.74
N SER A 266 8.94 -15.85 12.29
CA SER A 266 8.11 -16.11 13.47
C SER A 266 6.86 -16.85 13.01
N PHE A 267 6.55 -18.00 13.61
CA PHE A 267 5.27 -18.67 13.43
C PHE A 267 4.43 -18.48 14.70
N LEU A 268 3.28 -17.82 14.55
CA LEU A 268 2.42 -17.33 15.62
C LEU A 268 1.05 -17.99 15.47
N ARG A 269 0.72 -18.90 16.37
CA ARG A 269 -0.51 -19.71 16.28
C ARG A 269 -1.71 -18.97 16.86
N GLY A 270 -2.83 -18.96 16.14
CA GLY A 270 -4.09 -18.32 16.51
C GLY A 270 -4.87 -19.09 17.60
N PRO A 271 -6.01 -18.57 18.10
CA PRO A 271 -6.47 -17.22 17.84
C PRO A 271 -5.57 -16.22 18.57
N PHE A 272 -5.65 -14.96 18.17
CA PHE A 272 -5.00 -13.85 18.83
C PHE A 272 -5.94 -13.25 19.87
N THR A 273 -5.40 -12.68 20.95
CA THR A 273 -6.18 -11.92 21.92
C THR A 273 -6.39 -10.49 21.41
N ARG A 274 -7.44 -9.81 21.89
CA ARG A 274 -7.66 -8.37 21.65
C ARG A 274 -6.54 -7.45 22.16
N ASP A 275 -5.55 -7.97 22.90
CA ASP A 275 -4.32 -7.25 23.26
C ASP A 275 -3.10 -7.61 22.38
N GLY A 276 -3.32 -8.35 21.28
CA GLY A 276 -2.36 -8.65 20.23
C GLY A 276 -1.48 -9.90 20.47
N ARG A 277 -1.81 -10.77 21.44
CA ARG A 277 -1.01 -11.98 21.73
C ARG A 277 -1.51 -13.19 20.93
N PRO A 278 -0.65 -13.97 20.25
CA PRO A 278 -1.02 -15.29 19.75
C PRO A 278 -1.25 -16.26 20.91
N ARG A 279 -2.07 -17.30 20.69
CA ARG A 279 -2.24 -18.46 21.58
C ARG A 279 -0.90 -19.11 21.90
N ALA A 280 -0.08 -19.36 20.88
CA ALA A 280 1.20 -20.02 21.02
C ALA A 280 2.20 -19.52 19.96
N ALA A 281 3.49 -19.73 20.20
CA ALA A 281 4.54 -19.43 19.22
C ALA A 281 5.74 -20.34 19.50
N GLY A 282 6.39 -20.83 18.44
CA GLY A 282 7.58 -21.67 18.55
C GLY A 282 8.87 -20.87 18.79
N ALA A 283 10.00 -21.53 18.56
CA ALA A 283 11.22 -20.82 18.16
C ALA A 283 11.08 -20.36 16.70
N ALA A 284 11.81 -19.30 16.30
CA ALA A 284 11.80 -18.83 14.91
C ALA A 284 12.25 -19.94 13.93
N LEU A 285 11.39 -20.27 12.98
CA LEU A 285 11.60 -21.35 12.01
C LEU A 285 12.57 -20.93 10.90
N PRO A 286 13.41 -21.84 10.37
CA PRO A 286 14.24 -21.57 9.20
C PRO A 286 13.41 -21.55 7.91
N GLY A 287 13.95 -20.94 6.86
CA GLY A 287 13.36 -21.01 5.52
C GLY A 287 12.62 -19.75 5.09
N ALA A 288 13.00 -18.56 5.55
CA ALA A 288 12.52 -17.31 4.97
C ALA A 288 13.57 -16.68 4.04
N GLY A 289 13.09 -16.02 2.99
CA GLY A 289 13.79 -14.91 2.36
C GLY A 289 13.53 -13.61 3.13
N PRO A 290 13.96 -12.45 2.62
CA PRO A 290 13.56 -11.17 3.20
C PRO A 290 12.06 -10.88 3.08
N VAL A 291 11.32 -11.67 2.29
CA VAL A 291 9.89 -11.51 2.03
C VAL A 291 9.17 -12.85 2.15
N LEU A 292 7.99 -12.81 2.78
CA LEU A 292 7.00 -13.89 2.78
C LEU A 292 5.81 -13.48 1.88
N ALA A 293 5.13 -14.48 1.33
CA ALA A 293 3.89 -14.31 0.58
C ALA A 293 3.02 -15.57 0.69
N ALA A 294 1.70 -15.39 0.60
CA ALA A 294 0.79 -16.50 0.36
C ALA A 294 1.03 -17.09 -1.05
N PRO A 295 0.88 -18.40 -1.26
CA PRO A 295 0.75 -18.97 -2.59
C PRO A 295 -0.55 -18.52 -3.27
N GLU A 296 -0.54 -18.47 -4.60
CA GLU A 296 -1.64 -18.00 -5.46
C GLU A 296 -1.86 -19.03 -6.59
N PRO A 297 -3.09 -19.53 -6.86
CA PRO A 297 -4.39 -18.98 -6.43
C PRO A 297 -4.98 -19.62 -5.16
N ARG A 298 -4.26 -20.53 -4.50
CA ARG A 298 -4.69 -21.21 -3.27
C ARG A 298 -3.53 -21.27 -2.30
N THR A 299 -3.84 -21.14 -1.01
CA THR A 299 -2.89 -21.23 0.10
C THR A 299 -2.47 -22.67 0.36
N ASP A 300 -3.40 -23.62 0.50
CA ASP A 300 -3.09 -25.04 0.33
C ASP A 300 -2.83 -25.34 -1.16
N THR A 301 -1.57 -25.57 -1.52
CA THR A 301 -1.15 -25.83 -2.90
C THR A 301 -1.16 -27.32 -3.26
N ASN A 302 -1.22 -28.20 -2.27
CA ASN A 302 -0.98 -29.63 -2.43
C ASN A 302 -2.24 -30.49 -2.16
N GLY A 303 -3.22 -29.93 -1.44
CA GLY A 303 -4.50 -30.54 -1.09
C GLY A 303 -4.49 -31.36 0.21
N ASP A 304 -3.50 -31.18 1.10
CA ASP A 304 -3.39 -31.93 2.35
C ASP A 304 -4.12 -31.30 3.55
N GLY A 305 -4.73 -30.13 3.36
CA GLY A 305 -5.53 -29.45 4.38
C GLY A 305 -4.74 -28.54 5.32
N TYR A 306 -3.48 -28.24 5.00
CA TYR A 306 -2.69 -27.19 5.65
C TYR A 306 -2.41 -26.08 4.65
N ASP A 307 -2.53 -24.81 5.06
CA ASP A 307 -2.06 -23.72 4.21
C ASP A 307 -0.54 -23.77 4.06
N ASP A 308 -0.03 -23.45 2.87
CA ASP A 308 1.39 -23.36 2.56
C ASP A 308 1.87 -21.90 2.57
N LEU A 309 3.18 -21.71 2.69
CA LEU A 309 3.84 -20.40 2.72
C LEU A 309 4.89 -20.32 1.60
N VAL A 310 5.04 -19.17 0.95
CA VAL A 310 6.12 -18.93 -0.01
C VAL A 310 7.07 -17.88 0.53
N TYR A 311 8.37 -18.07 0.34
CA TYR A 311 9.34 -16.99 0.53
C TYR A 311 9.98 -16.56 -0.79
N THR A 312 10.26 -15.26 -0.91
CA THR A 312 10.91 -14.66 -2.11
C THR A 312 12.13 -13.84 -1.72
N ALA A 313 13.00 -13.59 -2.72
CA ALA A 313 14.20 -12.78 -2.54
C ALA A 313 13.93 -11.27 -2.53
N LEU A 314 12.77 -10.83 -3.04
CA LEU A 314 12.34 -9.44 -3.17
C LEU A 314 10.81 -9.36 -3.04
N PRO A 315 10.25 -8.20 -2.67
CA PRO A 315 8.83 -7.91 -2.84
C PRO A 315 8.43 -8.06 -4.31
N ARG A 316 7.16 -8.42 -4.54
CA ARG A 316 6.58 -8.52 -5.88
C ARG A 316 5.33 -7.66 -5.96
N GLU A 317 5.18 -6.98 -7.09
CA GLU A 317 3.88 -6.42 -7.47
C GLU A 317 2.89 -7.57 -7.73
N PRO A 318 1.62 -7.46 -7.27
CA PRO A 318 0.59 -8.46 -7.55
C PRO A 318 0.47 -8.75 -9.05
N GLY A 319 0.34 -10.03 -9.40
CA GLY A 319 0.24 -10.44 -10.81
C GLY A 319 1.52 -10.24 -11.64
N THR A 320 2.70 -10.15 -11.02
CA THR A 320 3.99 -10.27 -11.73
C THR A 320 4.57 -11.67 -11.63
N THR A 321 5.28 -12.10 -12.68
CA THR A 321 6.05 -13.35 -12.66
C THR A 321 7.15 -13.28 -11.61
N GLY A 322 7.28 -14.33 -10.79
CA GLY A 322 8.34 -14.41 -9.81
C GLY A 322 8.65 -15.84 -9.40
N THR A 323 9.80 -16.02 -8.74
CA THR A 323 10.19 -17.31 -8.15
C THR A 323 10.37 -17.17 -6.66
N GLY A 324 9.83 -18.13 -5.92
CA GLY A 324 10.08 -18.31 -4.50
C GLY A 324 10.47 -19.75 -4.21
N ALA A 325 10.56 -20.09 -2.93
CA ALA A 325 10.49 -21.48 -2.51
C ALA A 325 9.27 -21.66 -1.61
N LEU A 326 8.59 -22.79 -1.84
CA LEU A 326 7.41 -23.23 -1.12
C LEU A 326 7.85 -23.91 0.17
N LEU A 327 7.18 -23.55 1.26
CA LEU A 327 7.20 -24.24 2.54
C LEU A 327 5.81 -24.82 2.74
N LEU A 328 5.70 -26.14 2.78
CA LEU A 328 4.45 -26.82 3.02
C LEU A 328 4.01 -26.68 4.47
N GLY A 329 2.70 -26.55 4.65
CA GLY A 329 2.02 -26.64 5.94
C GLY A 329 2.20 -28.00 6.62
N SER A 330 1.89 -28.05 7.92
CA SER A 330 1.88 -29.27 8.74
C SER A 330 1.46 -28.96 10.18
N PRO A 331 1.12 -29.95 11.03
CA PRO A 331 0.81 -29.71 12.46
C PRO A 331 1.92 -28.98 13.27
N ASP A 332 3.16 -28.97 12.77
CA ASP A 332 4.28 -28.22 13.34
C ASP A 332 4.37 -26.76 12.84
N GLY A 333 3.73 -26.44 11.71
CA GLY A 333 3.71 -25.16 11.02
C GLY A 333 4.22 -25.23 9.57
N PRO A 334 4.37 -24.06 8.90
CA PRO A 334 4.72 -23.98 7.48
C PRO A 334 6.24 -24.05 7.28
N GLY A 335 6.86 -25.16 7.67
CA GLY A 335 8.32 -25.32 7.71
C GLY A 335 8.87 -26.44 6.82
N ARG A 336 8.02 -27.22 6.15
CA ARG A 336 8.45 -28.41 5.38
C ARG A 336 8.85 -28.00 3.96
N PRO A 337 10.00 -28.42 3.40
CA PRO A 337 10.37 -27.99 2.05
C PRO A 337 9.41 -28.50 0.96
N GLY A 338 8.77 -27.57 0.23
CA GLY A 338 7.89 -27.85 -0.91
C GLY A 338 8.54 -27.66 -2.29
N GLY A 339 9.78 -27.16 -2.34
CA GLY A 339 10.53 -26.94 -3.58
C GLY A 339 10.36 -25.53 -4.17
N THR A 340 10.61 -25.37 -5.47
CA THR A 340 10.55 -24.05 -6.13
C THR A 340 9.10 -23.64 -6.42
N TYR A 341 8.67 -22.52 -5.87
CA TYR A 341 7.39 -21.90 -6.20
C TYR A 341 7.52 -20.95 -7.41
N ARG A 342 6.48 -20.88 -8.25
CA ARG A 342 6.38 -19.91 -9.35
C ARG A 342 5.11 -19.11 -9.22
N PHE A 343 5.28 -17.80 -9.08
CA PHE A 343 4.20 -16.84 -9.26
C PHE A 343 4.06 -16.54 -10.75
N HIS A 344 2.82 -16.54 -11.22
CA HIS A 344 2.49 -16.34 -12.61
C HIS A 344 1.86 -14.96 -12.81
N ALA A 345 2.36 -14.22 -13.80
CA ALA A 345 1.61 -13.08 -14.30
C ALA A 345 0.33 -13.56 -14.99
N PRO A 346 -0.73 -12.71 -15.05
CA PRO A 346 -1.89 -12.97 -15.88
C PRO A 346 -1.50 -13.38 -17.30
N ALA A 347 -2.12 -14.44 -17.82
CA ALA A 347 -1.87 -14.94 -19.18
C ALA A 347 -2.35 -13.97 -20.28
N ALA A 348 -3.27 -13.07 -19.93
CA ALA A 348 -3.74 -11.96 -20.75
C ALA A 348 -3.32 -10.62 -20.13
N ALA A 349 -3.30 -9.54 -20.92
CA ALA A 349 -3.07 -8.20 -20.39
C ALA A 349 -4.10 -7.84 -19.31
N LEU A 350 -3.70 -7.04 -18.31
CA LEU A 350 -4.64 -6.52 -17.32
C LEU A 350 -5.73 -5.69 -18.02
N PRO A 351 -7.02 -5.90 -17.69
CA PRO A 351 -8.07 -5.05 -18.20
C PRO A 351 -7.82 -3.61 -17.70
N THR A 352 -8.17 -2.61 -18.51
CA THR A 352 -7.86 -1.20 -18.20
C THR A 352 -9.12 -0.36 -18.30
N ALA A 353 -9.47 0.31 -17.21
CA ALA A 353 -10.54 1.29 -17.19
C ALA A 353 -9.96 2.67 -17.59
N PRO A 354 -10.48 3.34 -18.64
CA PRO A 354 -9.83 4.52 -19.20
C PRO A 354 -9.93 5.75 -18.29
N LEU A 355 -8.79 6.16 -17.72
CA LEU A 355 -8.64 7.46 -17.08
C LEU A 355 -8.79 8.60 -18.10
N ARG A 356 -9.92 9.31 -18.04
CA ARG A 356 -10.18 10.46 -18.90
C ARG A 356 -9.12 11.56 -18.68
N THR A 357 -8.58 12.09 -19.76
CA THR A 357 -7.73 13.29 -19.75
C THR A 357 -8.60 14.54 -19.69
N ALA A 358 -8.22 15.52 -18.87
CA ALA A 358 -8.77 16.87 -18.99
C ALA A 358 -8.44 17.44 -20.38
N PRO A 359 -9.35 18.19 -21.03
CA PRO A 359 -9.07 18.84 -22.30
C PRO A 359 -7.82 19.73 -22.24
N GLY A 360 -7.07 19.79 -23.34
CA GLY A 360 -5.92 20.70 -23.49
C GLY A 360 -4.62 20.28 -22.80
N HIS A 361 -4.59 19.15 -22.08
CA HIS A 361 -3.36 18.61 -21.49
C HIS A 361 -2.86 17.40 -22.30
N ALA A 362 -1.54 17.32 -22.52
CA ALA A 362 -0.94 16.11 -23.07
C ALA A 362 -1.23 14.91 -22.14
N PRO A 363 -1.53 13.72 -22.67
CA PRO A 363 -1.82 12.54 -21.87
C PRO A 363 -0.55 12.11 -21.11
N ALA A 364 -0.41 12.54 -19.86
CA ALA A 364 0.51 11.92 -18.93
C ALA A 364 0.11 10.44 -18.78
N ARG A 365 1.08 9.56 -19.02
CA ARG A 365 0.90 8.10 -19.09
C ARG A 365 0.13 7.61 -17.86
N ALA A 366 -0.98 6.93 -18.11
CA ALA A 366 -1.67 6.17 -17.09
C ALA A 366 -1.03 4.77 -17.02
N GLU A 367 -0.91 4.24 -15.82
CA GLU A 367 -0.38 2.90 -15.55
C GLU A 367 -1.49 2.09 -14.85
N THR A 368 -1.60 0.80 -15.16
CA THR A 368 -2.62 -0.09 -14.59
C THR A 368 -1.92 -1.15 -13.75
N THR A 369 -2.20 -1.17 -12.45
CA THR A 369 -1.71 -2.17 -11.51
C THR A 369 -2.83 -3.12 -11.10
N LEU A 370 -2.48 -4.35 -10.72
CA LEU A 370 -3.39 -5.31 -10.14
C LEU A 370 -3.47 -5.06 -8.62
N LEU A 371 -4.68 -4.93 -8.08
CA LEU A 371 -4.89 -4.82 -6.63
C LEU A 371 -5.26 -6.18 -6.02
N ARG A 372 -6.26 -6.83 -6.62
CA ARG A 372 -6.69 -8.18 -6.24
C ARG A 372 -7.04 -9.03 -7.46
N ARG A 373 -6.78 -10.32 -7.29
CA ARG A 373 -7.10 -11.43 -8.18
C ARG A 373 -7.29 -12.65 -7.30
N TYR A 374 -8.09 -13.62 -7.75
CA TYR A 374 -8.46 -14.79 -6.95
C TYR A 374 -9.39 -14.49 -5.77
N ALA A 375 -9.98 -13.30 -5.75
CA ALA A 375 -11.00 -12.86 -4.82
C ALA A 375 -12.35 -12.85 -5.54
N ASP A 376 -13.35 -13.52 -4.98
CA ASP A 376 -14.75 -13.42 -5.41
C ASP A 376 -15.38 -12.20 -4.71
N PHE A 377 -15.88 -11.24 -5.49
CA PHE A 377 -16.60 -10.06 -5.01
C PHE A 377 -18.09 -10.10 -5.35
N ASP A 378 -18.48 -10.64 -6.52
CA ASP A 378 -19.89 -10.71 -6.92
C ASP A 378 -20.65 -11.94 -6.37
N SER A 379 -19.96 -12.80 -5.62
CA SER A 379 -20.47 -14.02 -4.97
C SER A 379 -20.90 -15.12 -5.95
N ASP A 380 -20.36 -15.15 -7.18
CA ASP A 380 -20.66 -16.18 -8.19
C ASP A 380 -19.80 -17.45 -8.09
N GLY A 381 -18.87 -17.49 -7.12
CA GLY A 381 -17.94 -18.59 -6.86
C GLY A 381 -16.68 -18.59 -7.73
N LYS A 382 -16.43 -17.53 -8.52
CA LYS A 382 -15.26 -17.42 -9.42
C LYS A 382 -14.33 -16.27 -9.02
N PRO A 383 -13.06 -16.33 -9.45
CA PRO A 383 -12.07 -15.32 -9.12
C PRO A 383 -12.20 -14.06 -9.98
N ASP A 384 -12.65 -12.96 -9.38
CA ASP A 384 -12.69 -11.65 -10.01
C ASP A 384 -11.31 -11.00 -10.08
N THR A 385 -11.24 -9.86 -10.78
CA THR A 385 -10.04 -9.04 -10.93
C THR A 385 -10.34 -7.58 -10.61
N VAL A 386 -9.63 -7.02 -9.61
CA VAL A 386 -9.66 -5.60 -9.26
C VAL A 386 -8.35 -4.97 -9.71
N VAL A 387 -8.45 -3.94 -10.55
CA VAL A 387 -7.30 -3.15 -11.04
C VAL A 387 -7.41 -1.68 -10.63
N ARG A 388 -6.26 -1.01 -10.57
CA ARG A 388 -6.15 0.44 -10.43
C ARG A 388 -5.45 1.01 -11.65
N THR A 389 -6.15 1.79 -12.46
CA THR A 389 -5.53 2.63 -13.49
C THR A 389 -5.26 4.01 -12.88
N HIS A 390 -4.01 4.43 -12.77
CA HIS A 390 -3.60 5.67 -12.07
C HIS A 390 -2.63 6.54 -12.87
N ARG A 391 -2.51 7.82 -12.48
CA ARG A 391 -1.59 8.82 -13.03
C ARG A 391 -0.83 9.48 -11.87
N GLY A 392 0.25 8.81 -11.44
CA GLY A 392 0.94 9.14 -10.19
C GLY A 392 -0.03 9.14 -9.00
N GLU A 393 0.15 10.08 -8.07
CA GLU A 393 -0.71 10.29 -6.90
C GLU A 393 -1.95 11.19 -7.18
N SER A 394 -2.11 11.68 -8.42
CA SER A 394 -3.02 12.79 -8.73
C SER A 394 -4.42 12.39 -9.21
N ALA A 395 -4.56 11.18 -9.77
CA ALA A 395 -5.83 10.67 -10.30
C ALA A 395 -5.76 9.15 -10.45
N ASP A 396 -6.86 8.46 -10.15
CA ASP A 396 -7.00 7.03 -10.34
C ASP A 396 -8.44 6.60 -10.67
N LEU A 397 -8.54 5.35 -11.10
CA LEU A 397 -9.79 4.65 -11.36
C LEU A 397 -9.60 3.19 -10.95
N ILE A 398 -10.26 2.82 -9.86
CA ILE A 398 -10.45 1.43 -9.44
C ILE A 398 -11.55 0.83 -10.33
N ALA A 399 -11.36 -0.42 -10.73
CA ALA A 399 -12.33 -1.14 -11.55
C ALA A 399 -12.37 -2.62 -11.15
N LEU A 400 -13.56 -3.11 -10.82
CA LEU A 400 -13.86 -4.52 -10.54
C LEU A 400 -14.37 -5.18 -11.83
N TYR A 401 -13.69 -6.23 -12.28
CA TYR A 401 -14.03 -7.03 -13.45
C TYR A 401 -14.45 -8.44 -13.00
N PRO A 402 -15.74 -8.79 -13.12
CA PRO A 402 -16.22 -10.12 -12.82
C PRO A 402 -15.59 -11.18 -13.71
N ALA A 403 -15.38 -12.39 -13.18
CA ALA A 403 -14.97 -13.54 -13.98
C ALA A 403 -15.92 -13.83 -15.15
N ALA A 404 -17.21 -13.53 -15.00
CA ALA A 404 -18.23 -13.69 -16.04
C ALA A 404 -18.17 -12.64 -17.16
N THR A 405 -17.60 -11.45 -16.91
CA THR A 405 -17.46 -10.37 -17.92
C THR A 405 -16.09 -9.68 -17.83
N PRO A 406 -14.98 -10.37 -18.12
CA PRO A 406 -13.62 -9.88 -17.84
C PRO A 406 -13.22 -8.63 -18.64
N ASP A 407 -13.92 -8.32 -19.74
CA ASP A 407 -13.67 -7.13 -20.57
C ASP A 407 -14.50 -5.89 -20.16
N ARG A 408 -15.47 -6.04 -19.24
CA ARG A 408 -16.37 -4.96 -18.82
C ARG A 408 -16.46 -4.89 -17.29
N PRO A 409 -16.07 -3.76 -16.66
CA PRO A 409 -16.13 -3.65 -15.21
C PRO A 409 -17.59 -3.61 -14.74
N LEU A 410 -17.87 -4.29 -13.62
CA LEU A 410 -19.16 -4.23 -12.92
C LEU A 410 -19.35 -2.86 -12.26
N ILE A 411 -18.27 -2.33 -11.70
CA ILE A 411 -18.23 -1.00 -11.08
C ILE A 411 -16.86 -0.35 -11.25
N THR A 412 -16.85 0.99 -11.30
CA THR A 412 -15.63 1.80 -11.31
C THR A 412 -15.79 3.02 -10.40
N PHE A 413 -14.71 3.43 -9.73
CA PHE A 413 -14.68 4.58 -8.83
C PHE A 413 -13.25 5.09 -8.62
N THR A 414 -13.05 6.28 -8.05
CA THR A 414 -11.71 6.84 -7.74
C THR A 414 -11.49 6.89 -6.23
N THR A 415 -10.27 6.70 -5.75
CA THR A 415 -9.93 6.84 -4.32
C THR A 415 -10.07 8.27 -3.80
N ALA A 416 -10.26 9.27 -4.67
CA ALA A 416 -10.57 10.64 -4.27
C ALA A 416 -11.86 10.73 -3.41
N LEU A 417 -12.74 9.73 -3.46
CA LEU A 417 -13.94 9.64 -2.62
C LEU A 417 -13.67 9.56 -1.10
N PHE A 418 -12.42 9.26 -0.70
CA PHE A 418 -11.96 9.25 0.69
C PHE A 418 -11.50 10.64 1.14
N THR A 419 -10.85 11.40 0.26
CA THR A 419 -10.21 12.70 0.53
C THR A 419 -11.05 13.92 0.13
N ALA A 420 -12.17 13.74 -0.57
CA ALA A 420 -13.10 14.80 -0.98
C ALA A 420 -14.10 15.24 0.13
N GLY A 421 -13.63 15.41 1.37
CA GLY A 421 -14.43 15.81 2.54
C GLY A 421 -13.88 17.04 3.25
#